data_AF-A0A658NQC4-F1
#
_entry.id   AF-A0A658NQC4-F1
#
_cell.length_a   1.000
_cell.length_b   1.000
_cell.length_c   1.000
_cell.angle_alpha   90.00
_cell.angle_beta   90.00
_cell.angle_gamma   90.00
#
_symmetry.space_group_name_H-M   'P 1'
#
loop_
_entity.id
_entity.type
_entity.pdbx_description
1 polymer ?
#
loop_
_entity_poly.entity_id
_entity_poly.type
_entity_poly.pdbx_seq_one_letter_code
_entity_poly.pdbx_strand_id
1 'polypeptide(L)'
;KDPALARRFQVIKVEEPDEDKAFVMMRAIGPFLEKHHNVMITDEALKDSVRLSHRYIPARQLPDKSVSVLDTACARVAIGLTTRPGAL
;
A
#
# COMPACT_ATOMS: atom_id res chain seq x y z
N LYS A 1 -22.93 16.85 -13.24
CA LYS A 1 -22.53 15.92 -14.34
C LYS A 1 -22.71 16.67 -15.65
N ASP A 2 -21.61 17.03 -16.32
CA ASP A 2 -21.66 17.78 -17.59
C ASP A 2 -22.20 16.88 -18.73
N PRO A 3 -23.35 17.23 -19.34
CA PRO A 3 -23.96 16.46 -20.42
C PRO A 3 -23.12 16.35 -21.70
N ALA A 4 -22.17 17.26 -21.93
CA ALA A 4 -21.28 17.23 -23.09
C ALA A 4 -20.14 16.21 -22.89
N LEU A 5 -19.60 16.12 -21.67
CA LEU A 5 -18.56 15.16 -21.31
C LEU A 5 -19.07 13.71 -21.40
N ALA A 6 -20.26 13.44 -20.88
CA ALA A 6 -20.86 12.09 -20.91
C ALA A 6 -21.13 11.56 -22.33
N ARG A 7 -21.21 12.45 -23.33
CA ARG A 7 -21.37 12.08 -24.75
C ARG A 7 -20.04 11.84 -25.47
N ARG A 8 -18.93 12.39 -24.95
CA ARG A 8 -17.59 12.27 -25.54
C ARG A 8 -16.74 11.17 -24.91
N PHE A 9 -17.03 10.81 -23.66
CA PHE A 9 -16.28 9.82 -22.91
C PHE A 9 -17.14 8.61 -22.59
N GLN A 10 -16.66 7.43 -22.96
CA GLN A 10 -17.17 6.18 -22.44
C GLN A 10 -16.64 5.97 -21.02
N VAL A 11 -17.54 5.76 -20.05
CA VAL A 11 -17.14 5.47 -18.67
C VAL A 11 -16.63 4.03 -18.61
N ILE A 12 -15.35 3.88 -18.25
CA ILE A 12 -14.77 2.59 -17.87
C ILE A 12 -14.73 2.57 -16.35
N LYS A 13 -15.59 1.76 -15.73
CA LYS A 13 -15.61 1.62 -14.28
C LYS A 13 -14.49 0.68 -13.87
N VAL A 14 -13.64 1.15 -12.96
CA VAL A 14 -12.59 0.35 -12.31
C VAL A 14 -12.98 0.22 -10.85
N GLU A 15 -13.23 -1.00 -10.41
CA GLU A 15 -13.59 -1.28 -9.02
C GLU A 15 -12.33 -1.40 -8.15
N GLU A 16 -12.50 -1.17 -6.86
CA GLU A 16 -11.48 -1.49 -5.85
C GLU A 16 -11.19 -3.00 -5.86
N PRO A 17 -9.91 -3.43 -5.81
CA PRO A 17 -9.57 -4.84 -5.69
C PRO A 17 -9.95 -5.39 -4.31
N ASP A 18 -10.27 -6.69 -4.27
CA ASP A 18 -10.34 -7.45 -3.03
C ASP A 18 -8.95 -7.64 -2.40
N GLU A 19 -8.91 -8.17 -1.16
CA GLU A 19 -7.64 -8.37 -0.42
C GLU A 19 -6.65 -9.25 -1.19
N ASP A 20 -7.10 -10.33 -1.84
CA ASP A 20 -6.21 -11.25 -2.55
C ASP A 20 -5.58 -10.60 -3.79
N LYS A 21 -6.38 -9.87 -4.59
CA LYS A 21 -5.86 -9.10 -5.73
C LYS A 21 -4.93 -7.99 -5.26
N ALA A 22 -5.31 -7.25 -4.22
CA ALA A 22 -4.47 -6.20 -3.65
C ALA A 22 -3.14 -6.76 -3.17
N PHE A 23 -3.13 -7.94 -2.54
CA PHE A 23 -1.90 -8.63 -2.12
C PHE A 23 -0.97 -8.97 -3.30
N VAL A 24 -1.52 -9.48 -4.41
CA VAL A 24 -0.74 -9.72 -5.63
C VAL A 24 -0.18 -8.41 -6.21
N MET A 25 -0.96 -7.33 -6.20
CA MET A 25 -0.49 -6.00 -6.61
C MET A 25 0.63 -5.50 -5.69
N MET A 26 0.51 -5.72 -4.38
CA MET A 26 1.53 -5.35 -3.40
C MET A 26 2.84 -6.10 -3.60
N ARG A 27 2.83 -7.36 -4.07
CA ARG A 27 4.05 -8.09 -4.46
C ARG A 27 4.82 -7.43 -5.60
N ALA A 28 4.13 -6.74 -6.52
CA ALA A 28 4.78 -5.98 -7.59
C ALA A 28 5.39 -4.65 -7.06
N ILE A 29 4.81 -4.08 -6.00
CA ILE A 29 5.25 -2.82 -5.41
C ILE A 29 6.37 -3.02 -4.37
N GLY A 30 6.35 -4.14 -3.65
CA GLY A 30 7.28 -4.48 -2.58
C GLY A 30 8.75 -4.22 -2.92
N PRO A 31 9.29 -4.74 -4.05
CA PRO A 31 10.69 -4.54 -4.42
C PRO A 31 11.09 -3.07 -4.60
N PHE A 32 10.16 -2.22 -5.03
CA PHE A 32 10.42 -0.79 -5.14
C PHE A 32 10.55 -0.12 -3.77
N LEU A 33 9.68 -0.48 -2.82
CA LEU A 33 9.73 0.04 -1.45
C LEU A 33 10.95 -0.48 -0.68
N GLU A 34 11.31 -1.76 -0.84
CA GLU A 34 12.55 -2.33 -0.30
C GLU A 34 13.77 -1.53 -0.74
N LYS A 35 13.89 -1.28 -2.05
CA LYS A 35 14.98 -0.49 -2.62
C LYS A 35 14.96 0.96 -2.13
N HIS A 36 13.79 1.57 -2.03
CA HIS A 36 13.65 2.96 -1.63
C HIS A 36 14.09 3.19 -0.18
N HIS A 37 13.66 2.32 0.74
CA HIS A 37 13.94 2.42 2.17
C HIS A 37 15.21 1.67 2.60
N ASN A 38 15.80 0.87 1.71
CA ASN A 38 16.92 -0.03 2.00
C ASN A 38 16.59 -1.00 3.16
N VAL A 39 15.41 -1.63 3.09
CA VAL A 39 14.91 -2.61 4.08
C VAL A 39 14.42 -3.87 3.37
N MET A 40 14.29 -4.96 4.11
CA MET A 40 13.64 -6.20 3.64
C MET A 40 12.16 -6.18 4.02
N ILE A 41 11.29 -6.56 3.09
CA ILE A 41 9.85 -6.71 3.29
C ILE A 41 9.49 -8.19 3.13
N THR A 42 8.93 -8.80 4.18
CA THR A 42 8.47 -10.19 4.11
C THR A 42 7.10 -10.31 3.44
N ASP A 43 6.78 -11.50 2.94
CA ASP A 43 5.48 -11.77 2.33
C ASP A 43 4.34 -11.61 3.34
N GLU A 44 4.58 -11.95 4.62
CA GLU A 44 3.64 -11.70 5.71
C GLU A 44 3.39 -10.20 5.92
N ALA A 45 4.44 -9.36 5.82
CA ALA A 45 4.29 -7.92 5.97
C ALA A 45 3.43 -7.31 4.84
N LEU A 46 3.59 -7.80 3.59
CA LEU A 46 2.71 -7.43 2.49
C LEU A 46 1.26 -7.82 2.79
N LYS A 47 1.03 -9.06 3.20
CA LYS A 47 -0.32 -9.59 3.51
C LYS A 47 -0.99 -8.83 4.65
N ASP A 48 -0.25 -8.57 5.73
CA ASP A 48 -0.77 -7.83 6.87
C ASP A 48 -1.01 -6.36 6.54
N SER A 49 -0.18 -5.72 5.70
CA SER A 49 -0.44 -4.34 5.25
C SER A 49 -1.78 -4.22 4.52
N VAL A 50 -2.14 -5.21 3.68
CA VAL A 50 -3.44 -5.25 2.99
C VAL A 50 -4.56 -5.48 3.99
N ARG A 51 -4.48 -6.56 4.78
CA ARG A 51 -5.53 -6.95 5.72
C ARG A 51 -5.84 -5.86 6.76
N LEU A 52 -4.80 -5.27 7.35
CA LEU A 52 -4.96 -4.26 8.39
C LEU A 52 -5.43 -2.92 7.82
N SER A 53 -4.91 -2.51 6.66
CA SER A 53 -5.39 -1.27 6.02
C SER A 53 -6.83 -1.43 5.55
N HIS A 54 -7.22 -2.58 5.02
CA HIS A 54 -8.61 -2.88 4.65
C HIS A 54 -9.55 -2.77 5.85
N ARG A 55 -9.18 -3.39 6.99
CA ARG A 55 -9.99 -3.42 8.20
C ARG A 55 -10.10 -2.07 8.92
N TYR A 56 -9.01 -1.30 9.01
CA TYR A 56 -8.92 -0.14 9.92
C TYR A 56 -8.88 1.22 9.21
N ILE A 57 -8.77 1.24 7.87
CA ILE A 57 -8.76 2.48 7.07
C ILE A 57 -9.90 2.42 6.02
N PRO A 58 -11.17 2.49 6.44
CA PRO A 58 -12.33 2.34 5.54
C PRO A 58 -12.54 3.56 4.62
N ALA A 59 -11.97 4.72 4.97
CA ALA A 59 -12.10 5.95 4.18
C ALA A 59 -11.21 6.00 2.93
N ARG A 60 -10.37 4.97 2.71
CA ARG A 60 -9.47 4.86 1.56
C ARG A 60 -9.63 3.50 0.88
N GLN A 61 -9.20 3.43 -0.37
CA GLN A 61 -9.34 2.24 -1.21
C GLN A 61 -8.03 1.46 -1.30
N LEU A 62 -8.12 0.14 -1.40
CA LEU A 62 -7.04 -0.71 -1.87
C LEU A 62 -6.71 -0.42 -3.34
N PRO A 63 -5.46 -0.66 -3.79
CA PRO A 63 -4.31 -1.05 -2.99
C PRO A 63 -3.60 0.15 -2.31
N ASP A 64 -3.95 1.38 -2.66
CA ASP A 64 -3.26 2.62 -2.26
C ASP A 64 -3.10 2.78 -0.74
N LYS A 65 -4.15 2.49 0.04
CA LYS A 65 -4.05 2.53 1.51
C LYS A 65 -3.04 1.53 2.07
N SER A 66 -2.91 0.36 1.45
CA SER A 66 -1.94 -0.65 1.85
C SER A 66 -0.51 -0.20 1.54
N VAL A 67 -0.30 0.44 0.39
CA VAL A 67 0.98 1.05 0.03
C VAL A 67 1.38 2.09 1.07
N SER A 68 0.47 2.99 1.46
CA SER A 68 0.76 4.03 2.45
C SER A 68 1.15 3.46 3.83
N VAL A 69 0.46 2.41 4.27
CA VAL A 69 0.77 1.73 5.54
C VAL A 69 2.14 1.07 5.47
N LEU A 70 2.42 0.33 4.39
CA LEU A 70 3.68 -0.36 4.21
C LEU A 70 4.86 0.61 4.11
N ASP A 71 4.71 1.70 3.35
CA ASP A 71 5.71 2.75 3.17
C ASP A 71 6.10 3.40 4.52
N THR A 72 5.11 3.75 5.34
CA THR A 72 5.33 4.29 6.69
C THR A 72 6.06 3.28 7.58
N ALA A 73 5.71 2.00 7.49
CA ALA A 73 6.38 0.95 8.25
C ALA A 73 7.85 0.78 7.82
N CYS A 74 8.12 0.81 6.51
CA CYS A 74 9.47 0.73 5.95
C CYS A 74 10.34 1.90 6.41
N ALA A 75 9.82 3.13 6.34
CA ALA A 75 10.51 4.32 6.82
C ALA A 75 10.88 4.20 8.31
N ARG A 76 9.97 3.69 9.13
CA ARG A 76 10.23 3.48 10.57
C ARG A 76 11.32 2.44 10.82
N VAL A 77 11.36 1.35 10.05
CA VAL A 77 12.43 0.35 10.13
C VAL A 77 13.77 0.96 9.73
N ALA A 78 13.82 1.69 8.61
CA ALA A 78 15.03 2.35 8.14
C ALA A 78 15.63 3.32 9.18
N ILE A 79 14.77 4.13 9.83
CA ILE A 79 15.19 5.00 10.95
C ILE A 79 15.73 4.17 12.12
N GLY A 80 15.05 3.08 12.48
CA GLY A 80 15.49 2.19 13.56
C GLY A 80 16.88 1.57 13.32
N LEU A 81 17.22 1.24 12.07
CA LEU A 81 18.53 0.68 11.70
C LEU A 81 19.69 1.67 11.87
N THR A 82 19.42 2.97 11.82
CA THR A 82 20.44 4.03 11.94
C THR A 82 20.55 4.59 13.36
N THR A 83 19.61 4.23 14.25
CA THR A 83 19.53 4.76 15.61
C THR A 83 20.15 3.78 16.60
N ARG A 84 20.89 4.29 17.59
CA ARG A 84 21.42 3.43 18.67
C ARG A 84 20.25 2.90 19.52
N PRO A 85 20.21 1.59 19.82
CA PRO A 85 19.18 1.04 20.71
C PRO A 85 19.18 1.77 22.06
N GLY A 86 18.00 2.01 22.61
CA GLY A 86 17.87 2.50 23.98
C GLY A 86 18.47 1.50 24.97
N ALA A 87 19.01 2.01 26.08
CA ALA A 87 19.43 1.14 27.18
C ALA A 87 18.23 0.36 27.73
N LEU A 88 18.48 -0.90 28.13
CA LEU A 88 17.49 -1.78 28.75
C LEU A 88 17.03 -1.26 30.11
#